data_AF-A0A165GIB2-F1
#
_entry.id   AF-A0A165GIB2-F1
#
_cell.length_a   1.000
_cell.length_b   1.000
_cell.length_c   1.000
_cell.angle_alpha   90.00
_cell.angle_beta   90.00
_cell.angle_gamma   90.00
#
_symmetry.space_group_name_H-M   'P 1'
#
loop_
_entity.id
_entity.type
_entity.pdbx_description
1 polymer ?
#
loop_
_entity_poly.entity_id
_entity_poly.type
_entity_poly.pdbx_seq_one_letter_code
_entity_poly.pdbx_strand_id
1 'polypeptide(L)'
;MSTSMLASCGVTDQKCLCQPTLAMYIQKCEQCLFNFFVATNSIPADPKLGANTALSAYTGACTAEANINMTLALTIAPGWQGHKVEVLNTGVTVLVVGLGGIMGLSLLYIMSNLD
;
A
#
# COMPACT_ATOMS: atom_id res chain seq x y z
N MET A 1 -13.57 2.67 19.25
CA MET A 1 -15.01 3.01 19.10
C MET A 1 -15.74 2.17 18.04
N SER A 2 -15.06 1.47 17.12
CA SER A 2 -15.72 0.62 16.12
C SER A 2 -16.12 -0.78 16.63
N THR A 3 -15.45 -1.27 17.68
CA THR A 3 -15.66 -2.63 18.22
C THR A 3 -17.03 -2.84 18.87
N SER A 4 -17.64 -1.78 19.43
CA SER A 4 -18.96 -1.86 20.05
C SER A 4 -20.10 -1.98 19.03
N MET A 5 -19.97 -1.38 17.84
CA MET A 5 -20.99 -1.54 16.79
C MET A 5 -20.91 -2.91 16.11
N LEU A 6 -19.69 -3.45 15.90
CA LEU A 6 -19.52 -4.83 15.43
C LEU A 6 -20.07 -5.84 16.45
N ALA A 7 -19.85 -5.62 17.74
CA ALA A 7 -20.38 -6.47 18.79
C ALA A 7 -21.92 -6.46 18.82
N SER A 8 -22.55 -5.32 18.55
CA SER A 8 -24.01 -5.19 18.48
C SER A 8 -24.64 -5.84 17.24
N CYS A 9 -23.90 -5.95 16.14
CA CYS A 9 -24.38 -6.56 14.90
C CYS A 9 -24.24 -8.10 14.89
N GLY A 10 -23.43 -8.68 15.78
CA GLY A 10 -23.14 -10.11 15.74
C GLY A 10 -22.47 -10.57 14.42
N VAL A 11 -22.18 -11.86 14.30
CA VAL A 11 -21.57 -12.45 13.09
C VAL A 11 -22.58 -12.77 11.99
N THR A 12 -23.88 -12.65 12.27
CA THR A 12 -24.96 -13.11 11.37
C THR A 12 -25.75 -11.98 10.71
N ASP A 13 -25.80 -10.77 11.27
CA ASP A 13 -26.55 -9.66 10.66
C ASP A 13 -25.68 -8.84 9.70
N GLN A 14 -25.52 -9.38 8.49
CA GLN A 14 -24.82 -8.72 7.39
C GLN A 14 -25.44 -7.35 7.06
N LYS A 15 -26.76 -7.18 7.22
CA LYS A 15 -27.43 -5.87 7.04
C LYS A 15 -27.02 -4.84 8.08
N CYS A 16 -26.69 -5.27 9.29
CA CYS A 16 -26.22 -4.39 10.36
C CYS A 16 -24.77 -3.97 10.11
N LEU A 17 -23.93 -4.89 9.61
CA LEU A 17 -22.58 -4.59 9.16
C LEU A 17 -22.59 -3.60 7.99
N CYS A 18 -23.48 -3.79 7.01
CA CYS A 18 -23.55 -2.96 5.81
C CYS A 18 -24.19 -1.57 6.01
N GLN A 19 -24.29 -1.07 7.24
CA GLN A 19 -24.76 0.29 7.49
C GLN A 19 -23.76 1.34 6.97
N PRO A 20 -24.24 2.44 6.37
CA PRO A 20 -23.39 3.48 5.80
C PRO A 20 -22.53 4.18 6.85
N THR A 21 -23.00 4.26 8.10
CA THR A 21 -22.25 4.79 9.23
C THR A 21 -21.01 3.93 9.52
N LEU A 22 -21.16 2.61 9.59
CA LEU A 22 -20.04 1.70 9.82
C LEU A 22 -19.06 1.69 8.65
N ALA A 23 -19.58 1.72 7.42
CA ALA A 23 -18.78 1.80 6.22
C ALA A 23 -17.85 3.03 6.22
N MET A 24 -18.35 4.21 6.58
CA MET A 24 -17.52 5.41 6.73
C MET A 24 -16.46 5.28 7.83
N TYR A 25 -16.77 4.62 8.95
CA TYR A 25 -15.78 4.38 10.01
C TYR A 25 -14.66 3.46 9.53
N ILE A 26 -14.99 2.40 8.78
CA ILE A 26 -14.00 1.49 8.18
C ILE A 26 -13.15 2.27 7.18
N GLN A 27 -13.76 3.04 6.27
CA GLN A 27 -13.02 3.87 5.32
C GLN A 27 -12.06 4.85 6.02
N LYS A 28 -12.49 5.50 7.11
CA LYS A 28 -11.61 6.38 7.89
C LYS A 28 -10.47 5.64 8.60
N CYS A 29 -10.73 4.42 9.09
CA CYS A 29 -9.71 3.58 9.68
C CYS A 29 -8.64 3.19 8.66
N GLU A 30 -9.08 2.71 7.49
CA GLU A 30 -8.20 2.36 6.38
C GLU A 30 -7.43 3.56 5.86
N GLN A 31 -8.05 4.75 5.81
CA GLN A 31 -7.37 6.00 5.47
C GLN A 31 -6.30 6.37 6.49
N CYS A 32 -6.56 6.17 7.79
CA CYS A 32 -5.58 6.42 8.84
C CYS A 32 -4.39 5.48 8.73
N LEU A 33 -4.65 4.21 8.46
CA LEU A 33 -3.64 3.18 8.27
C LEU A 33 -2.78 3.45 7.03
N PHE A 34 -3.43 3.82 5.92
CA PHE A 34 -2.75 4.22 4.69
C PHE A 34 -1.85 5.44 4.91
N ASN A 35 -2.37 6.48 5.58
CA ASN A 35 -1.56 7.66 5.92
C ASN A 35 -0.38 7.30 6.82
N PHE A 36 -0.55 6.36 7.76
CA PHE A 36 0.53 5.88 8.62
C PHE A 36 1.62 5.19 7.80
N PHE A 37 1.27 4.23 6.94
CA PHE A 37 2.26 3.52 6.10
C PHE A 37 2.98 4.43 5.12
N VAL A 38 2.30 5.45 4.59
CA VAL A 38 2.92 6.47 3.73
C VAL A 38 3.89 7.34 4.54
N ALA A 39 3.54 7.71 5.77
CA ALA A 39 4.41 8.52 6.63
C ALA A 39 5.64 7.75 7.14
N THR A 40 5.49 6.45 7.45
CA THR A 40 6.58 5.59 7.92
C THR A 40 7.36 4.93 6.80
N ASN A 41 6.91 5.07 5.54
CA ASN A 41 7.47 4.40 4.36
C ASN A 41 7.70 2.90 4.58
N SER A 42 6.75 2.24 5.26
CA SER A 42 6.82 0.82 5.61
C SER A 42 5.79 0.03 4.84
N ILE A 43 6.17 -1.15 4.37
CA ILE A 43 5.26 -2.07 3.68
C ILE A 43 4.37 -2.76 4.73
N PRO A 44 3.04 -2.78 4.57
CA PRO A 44 2.15 -3.48 5.48
C PRO A 44 2.41 -5.00 5.43
N ALA A 45 2.31 -5.68 6.58
CA ALA A 45 2.45 -7.13 6.65
C ALA A 45 1.34 -7.88 5.88
N ASP A 46 0.17 -7.25 5.74
CA ASP A 46 -0.93 -7.73 4.90
C ASP A 46 -1.20 -6.71 3.78
N PRO A 47 -1.11 -7.10 2.49
CA PRO A 47 -1.31 -6.19 1.36
C PRO A 47 -2.73 -5.61 1.25
N LYS A 48 -3.68 -6.09 2.05
CA LYS A 48 -5.04 -5.57 2.12
C LYS A 48 -5.17 -4.35 3.04
N LEU A 49 -4.23 -4.15 3.96
CA LEU A 49 -4.28 -3.06 4.93
C LEU A 49 -3.97 -1.71 4.28
N GLY A 50 -4.85 -0.72 4.47
CA GLY A 50 -4.72 0.60 3.86
C GLY A 50 -4.90 0.58 2.35
N ALA A 51 -5.62 -0.39 1.81
CA ALA A 51 -5.77 -0.60 0.38
C ALA A 51 -7.24 -0.57 -0.08
N ASN A 52 -7.47 -0.07 -1.30
CA ASN A 52 -8.80 -0.06 -1.91
C ASN A 52 -9.36 -1.48 -2.13
N THR A 53 -8.51 -2.51 -2.20
CA THR A 53 -8.92 -3.91 -2.32
C THR A 53 -9.72 -4.39 -1.12
N ALA A 54 -9.39 -3.94 0.10
CA ALA A 54 -10.17 -4.26 1.30
C ALA A 54 -11.55 -3.59 1.27
N LEU A 55 -11.61 -2.30 0.88
CA LEU A 55 -12.88 -1.59 0.76
C LEU A 55 -13.75 -2.18 -0.35
N SER A 56 -13.16 -2.57 -1.48
CA SER A 56 -13.88 -3.21 -2.58
C SER A 56 -14.42 -4.60 -2.20
N ALA A 57 -13.71 -5.35 -1.34
CA ALA A 57 -14.21 -6.62 -0.82
C ALA A 57 -15.39 -6.40 0.14
N TYR A 58 -15.31 -5.36 0.98
CA TYR A 58 -16.39 -4.98 1.88
C TYR A 58 -17.65 -4.52 1.14
N THR A 59 -17.51 -3.65 0.13
CA THR A 59 -18.64 -3.22 -0.71
C THR A 59 -19.23 -4.39 -1.46
N GLY A 60 -18.39 -5.28 -2.03
CA GLY A 60 -18.85 -6.50 -2.71
C GLY A 60 -19.65 -7.43 -1.80
N ALA A 61 -19.19 -7.65 -0.57
CA ALA A 61 -19.92 -8.45 0.42
C ALA A 61 -21.27 -7.83 0.77
N CYS A 62 -21.34 -6.50 0.88
CA CYS A 62 -22.60 -5.82 1.17
C CYS A 62 -23.59 -5.76 0.01
N THR A 63 -23.09 -5.72 -1.23
CA THR A 63 -23.94 -5.88 -2.41
C THR A 63 -24.47 -7.30 -2.51
N ALA A 64 -23.63 -8.32 -2.25
CA ALA A 64 -24.02 -9.73 -2.35
C ALA A 64 -25.04 -10.15 -1.26
N GLU A 65 -24.82 -9.75 -0.02
CA GLU A 65 -25.56 -10.28 1.13
C GLU A 65 -26.69 -9.36 1.61
N ALA A 66 -26.50 -8.04 1.49
CA ALA A 66 -27.47 -7.05 1.96
C ALA A 66 -28.20 -6.31 0.82
N ASN A 67 -27.78 -6.51 -0.44
CA ASN A 67 -28.25 -5.75 -1.61
C ASN A 67 -28.07 -4.23 -1.42
N ILE A 68 -27.01 -3.84 -0.70
CA ILE A 68 -26.66 -2.44 -0.45
C ILE A 68 -25.46 -2.09 -1.31
N ASN A 69 -25.70 -1.26 -2.32
CA ASN A 69 -24.64 -0.74 -3.16
C ASN A 69 -24.03 0.49 -2.51
N MET A 70 -22.74 0.42 -2.19
CA MET A 70 -21.97 1.52 -1.66
C MET A 70 -20.60 1.58 -2.29
N THR A 71 -20.12 2.79 -2.54
CA THR A 71 -18.81 3.05 -3.15
C THR A 71 -17.91 3.63 -2.09
N LEU A 72 -16.90 2.85 -1.70
CA LEU A 72 -15.89 3.24 -0.72
C LEU A 72 -14.54 3.29 -1.42
N ALA A 73 -13.84 4.40 -1.28
CA ALA A 73 -12.51 4.60 -1.87
C ALA A 73 -11.61 5.39 -0.91
N LEU A 74 -10.35 4.99 -0.81
CA LEU A 74 -9.34 5.78 -0.12
C LEU A 74 -8.95 6.99 -0.97
N THR A 75 -8.72 8.10 -0.31
CA THR A 75 -8.11 9.28 -0.91
C THR A 75 -6.59 9.17 -0.85
N ILE A 76 -5.93 9.81 -1.81
CA ILE A 76 -4.46 9.89 -1.82
C ILE A 76 -4.00 10.63 -0.56
N ALA A 77 -3.10 10.00 0.20
CA ALA A 77 -2.53 10.57 1.41
C ALA A 77 -1.66 11.79 1.05
N PRO A 78 -1.71 12.88 1.84
CA PRO A 78 -0.82 14.01 1.65
C PRO A 78 0.64 13.57 1.83
N GLY A 79 1.42 13.60 0.74
CA GLY A 79 2.81 13.13 0.72
C GLY A 79 3.03 11.77 0.07
N TRP A 80 1.97 11.07 -0.39
CA TRP A 80 2.13 9.88 -1.20
C TRP A 80 2.68 10.24 -2.59
N GLN A 81 3.96 9.93 -2.80
CA GLN A 81 4.68 10.17 -4.05
C GLN A 81 4.61 8.96 -4.98
N GLY A 82 3.41 8.38 -5.18
CA GLY A 82 3.19 7.24 -6.08
C GLY A 82 4.16 6.06 -5.90
N HIS A 83 4.23 5.18 -6.91
CA HIS A 83 5.41 4.32 -7.07
C HIS A 83 6.58 5.29 -7.23
N LYS A 84 7.45 5.37 -6.23
CA LYS A 84 8.65 6.21 -6.31
C LYS A 84 9.34 5.81 -7.61
N VAL A 85 9.31 6.69 -8.61
CA VAL A 85 10.42 6.76 -9.55
C VAL A 85 11.58 7.01 -8.62
N GLU A 86 12.40 5.99 -8.35
CA GLU A 86 13.70 6.22 -7.73
C GLU A 86 14.34 7.28 -8.62
N VAL A 87 14.32 8.53 -8.15
CA VAL A 87 15.08 9.61 -8.76
C VAL A 87 16.51 9.29 -8.38
N LEU A 88 17.06 8.30 -9.08
CA LEU A 88 18.45 7.95 -9.03
C LEU A 88 19.17 9.24 -9.39
N ASN A 89 19.90 9.80 -8.44
CA ASN A 89 20.69 10.98 -8.70
C ASN A 89 21.68 10.63 -9.80
N THR A 90 21.39 11.05 -11.03
CA THR A 90 22.13 10.66 -12.23
C THR A 90 23.62 10.94 -12.06
N GLY A 91 23.98 12.01 -11.36
CA GLY A 91 25.37 12.34 -11.05
C GLY A 91 26.05 11.27 -10.18
N VAL A 92 25.41 10.82 -9.11
CA VAL A 92 25.98 9.79 -8.21
C VAL A 92 26.02 8.43 -8.89
N THR A 93 24.99 8.07 -9.64
CA THR A 93 24.94 6.80 -10.38
C THR A 93 26.04 6.72 -11.44
N VAL A 94 26.24 7.78 -12.22
CA VAL A 94 27.30 7.81 -13.24
C VAL A 94 28.68 7.70 -12.59
N LEU A 95 28.89 8.36 -11.44
CA LEU A 95 30.15 8.25 -10.71
C LEU A 95 30.40 6.81 -10.24
N VAL A 96 29.42 6.18 -9.59
CA VAL A 96 29.56 4.83 -9.02
C VAL A 96 29.71 3.78 -10.13
N VAL A 97 28.87 3.83 -11.16
CA VAL A 97 28.93 2.89 -12.30
C VAL A 97 30.17 3.13 -13.14
N GLY A 98 30.57 4.38 -13.35
CA GLY A 98 31.77 4.72 -14.11
C GLY A 98 33.05 4.24 -13.43
N LEU A 99 33.21 4.55 -12.13
CA LEU A 99 34.37 4.09 -11.36
C LEU A 99 34.38 2.56 -11.20
N GLY A 100 33.22 1.96 -10.91
CA GLY A 100 33.09 0.51 -10.81
C GLY A 100 33.37 -0.20 -12.13
N GLY A 101 32.92 0.37 -13.25
CA GLY A 101 33.17 -0.14 -14.59
C GLY A 101 34.64 -0.07 -14.99
N ILE A 102 35.33 1.05 -14.70
CA ILE A 102 36.77 1.18 -14.95
C ILE A 102 37.55 0.15 -14.13
N MET A 103 37.31 0.09 -12.82
CA MET A 103 37.98 -0.87 -11.93
C MET A 103 37.71 -2.32 -12.34
N GLY A 104 36.47 -2.65 -12.69
CA GLY A 104 36.07 -3.99 -13.12
C GLY A 104 36.69 -4.40 -14.46
N LEU A 105 36.69 -3.50 -15.44
CA LEU A 105 37.34 -3.74 -16.73
C LEU A 105 38.85 -3.86 -16.59
N SER A 106 39.49 -3.06 -15.73
CA SER A 106 40.92 -3.17 -15.46
C SER A 106 41.27 -4.53 -14.83
N LEU A 107 40.48 -5.02 -13.88
CA LEU A 107 40.68 -6.34 -13.27
C LEU A 107 40.48 -7.48 -14.27
N LEU A 108 39.43 -7.39 -15.11
CA LEU A 108 39.18 -8.36 -16.19
C LEU A 108 40.33 -8.38 -17.20
N TYR A 109 40.86 -7.22 -17.57
CA TYR A 109 41.98 -7.12 -18.50
C TYR A 109 43.26 -7.76 -17.93
N ILE A 110 43.56 -7.51 -16.65
CA ILE A 110 44.72 -8.12 -15.97
C ILE A 110 44.55 -9.65 -15.89
N MET A 111 43.38 -10.14 -15.47
CA MET A 111 43.09 -11.58 -15.39
C MET A 111 43.11 -12.27 -16.77
N SER A 112 42.73 -11.57 -17.84
CA SER A 112 42.74 -12.12 -19.20
C SER A 112 44.14 -12.20 -19.82
N ASN A 113 45.14 -11.54 -19.23
CA ASN A 113 46.53 -11.53 -19.70
C ASN A 113 47.51 -12.14 -18.67
N LEU A 114 47.00 -12.75 -17.61
CA LEU A 114 47.77 -13.61 -16.71
C LEU A 114 47.71 -15.03 -17.27
N ASP A 115 48.75 -15.39 -18.04
CA ASP A 115 49.14 -16.78 -18.32
C ASP A 115 49.84 -17.37 -17.08
#